data_AF-A0A967EMJ6-F1
#
_entry.id   AF-A0A967EMJ6-F1
#
_cell.length_a   1.000
_cell.length_b   1.000
_cell.length_c   1.000
_cell.angle_alpha   90.00
_cell.angle_beta   90.00
_cell.angle_gamma   90.00
#
_symmetry.space_group_name_H-M   'P 1'
#
loop_
_entity.id
_entity.type
_entity.pdbx_description
1 polymer ?
#
loop_
_entity_poly.entity_id
_entity_poly.type
_entity_poly.pdbx_seq_one_letter_code
_entity_poly.pdbx_strand_id
1 'polypeptide(L)'
;MQKNKGIFLGVSLMTTDYYSKARISEYAKWGLTKYGRFLVVIADLPEELNWVVIKGISYDEAKSRISKRTENLKKGYLRALCGFDKASVVSATELSRVGKYSQIFLSLLNEYKHNGEFRNCVNSTVLTNLSGLLASINSPKSIIDSLAPYVLHEYAISILLKWNYHPSFSVQVSPKPDALMEDVLCGKFKAIFERLVISPSPYEYITKPLMEA
;
A
#
# COMPACT_ATOMS: atom_id res chain seq x y z
N MET A 1 25.64 3.04 6.51
CA MET A 1 24.30 3.62 6.77
C MET A 1 23.75 4.22 5.49
N GLN A 2 22.50 3.96 5.13
CA GLN A 2 21.88 4.44 3.88
C GLN A 2 21.05 5.72 4.10
N LYS A 3 21.64 6.75 4.75
CA LYS A 3 20.95 7.98 5.23
C LYS A 3 20.27 8.85 4.15
N ASN A 4 20.34 8.45 2.88
CA ASN A 4 19.79 9.18 1.74
C ASN A 4 18.50 8.55 1.18
N LYS A 5 18.02 7.42 1.73
CA LYS A 5 16.82 6.73 1.24
C LYS A 5 15.60 7.00 2.12
N GLY A 6 14.42 7.09 1.53
CA GLY A 6 13.17 7.05 2.29
C GLY A 6 12.73 5.61 2.57
N ILE A 7 12.17 5.39 3.76
CA ILE A 7 11.45 4.16 4.10
C ILE A 7 9.97 4.46 4.37
N PHE A 8 9.08 3.60 3.90
CA PHE A 8 7.65 3.74 4.14
C PHE A 8 7.02 2.50 4.75
N LEU A 9 5.89 2.70 5.42
CA LEU A 9 5.05 1.66 6.00
C LEU A 9 3.61 1.90 5.55
N GLY A 10 3.04 0.93 4.83
CA GLY A 10 1.61 0.87 4.54
C GLY A 10 0.83 0.40 5.77
N VAL A 11 -0.22 1.13 6.14
CA VAL A 11 -1.08 0.83 7.27
C VAL A 11 -2.50 0.62 6.78
N SER A 12 -2.98 -0.62 6.93
CA SER A 12 -4.40 -0.93 6.70
C SER A 12 -5.27 -0.13 7.67
N LEU A 13 -6.50 0.21 7.23
CA LEU A 13 -7.48 0.77 8.15
C LEU A 13 -7.76 -0.16 9.33
N MET A 14 -7.65 -1.48 9.14
CA MET A 14 -7.80 -2.46 10.22
C MET A 14 -6.63 -2.34 11.20
N THR A 15 -6.95 -1.87 12.42
CA THR A 15 -5.95 -1.66 13.47
C THR A 15 -5.56 -3.00 14.06
N THR A 16 -4.31 -3.40 13.85
CA THR A 16 -3.65 -4.50 14.55
C THR A 16 -2.58 -3.93 15.48
N ASP A 17 -2.09 -4.74 16.42
CA ASP A 17 -1.01 -4.31 17.31
C ASP A 17 0.26 -3.88 16.54
N TYR A 18 0.49 -4.48 15.37
CA TYR A 18 1.57 -4.14 14.45
C TYR A 18 1.50 -2.67 13.98
N TYR A 19 0.28 -2.11 13.85
CA TYR A 19 0.05 -0.72 13.45
C TYR A 19 -0.32 0.19 14.62
N SER A 20 -0.06 -0.22 15.86
CA SER A 20 -0.32 0.60 17.04
C SER A 20 0.56 1.87 17.04
N LYS A 21 0.07 2.94 17.66
CA LYS A 21 0.79 4.23 17.74
C LYS A 21 2.19 4.07 18.34
N ALA A 22 2.31 3.24 19.39
CA ALA A 22 3.59 2.94 20.02
C ALA A 22 4.57 2.29 19.04
N ARG A 23 4.12 1.27 18.29
CA ARG A 23 4.93 0.62 17.25
C ARG A 23 5.33 1.58 16.14
N ILE A 24 4.44 2.47 15.70
CA ILE A 24 4.76 3.50 14.70
C ILE A 24 5.90 4.41 15.17
N SER A 25 5.89 4.84 16.44
CA SER A 25 6.99 5.63 17.00
C SER A 25 8.31 4.85 17.05
N GLU A 26 8.27 3.56 17.40
CA GLU A 26 9.45 2.67 17.37
C GLU A 26 10.01 2.53 15.95
N TYR A 27 9.15 2.27 14.96
CA TYR A 27 9.55 2.18 13.55
C TYR A 27 10.12 3.50 13.04
N ALA A 28 9.54 4.64 13.42
CA ALA A 28 10.07 5.94 13.04
C ALA A 28 11.46 6.18 13.64
N LYS A 29 11.66 5.92 14.93
CA LYS A 29 12.98 6.06 15.59
C LYS A 29 14.04 5.20 14.89
N TRP A 30 13.74 3.93 14.65
CA TRP A 30 14.64 3.02 13.96
C TRP A 30 14.89 3.44 12.50
N GLY A 31 13.82 3.73 11.74
CA GLY A 31 13.88 4.05 10.32
C GLY A 31 14.61 5.36 10.06
N LEU A 32 14.40 6.38 10.89
CA LEU A 32 15.12 7.66 10.81
C LEU A 32 16.60 7.50 11.16
N THR A 33 16.94 6.61 12.09
CA THR A 33 18.34 6.31 12.41
C THR A 33 19.05 5.67 11.22
N LYS A 34 18.42 4.70 10.54
CA LYS A 34 19.06 3.95 9.43
C LYS A 34 18.98 4.62 8.06
N TYR A 35 17.84 5.22 7.72
CA TYR A 35 17.49 5.68 6.37
C TYR A 35 17.31 7.20 6.28
N GLY A 36 16.95 7.86 7.38
CA GLY A 36 16.91 9.33 7.47
C GLY A 36 15.57 9.98 7.14
N ARG A 37 14.63 9.26 6.50
CA ARG A 37 13.23 9.72 6.29
C ARG A 37 12.25 8.57 6.47
N PHE A 38 11.09 8.85 7.06
CA PHE A 38 10.06 7.86 7.36
C PHE A 38 8.68 8.33 6.91
N LEU A 39 7.92 7.46 6.25
CA LEU A 39 6.57 7.76 5.77
C LEU A 39 5.59 6.69 6.23
N VAL A 40 4.50 7.11 6.85
CA VAL A 40 3.33 6.25 7.09
C VAL A 40 2.31 6.54 6.00
N VAL A 41 1.86 5.50 5.32
CA VAL A 41 0.82 5.58 4.29
C VAL A 41 -0.42 4.85 4.78
N ILE A 42 -1.52 5.57 4.98
CA ILE A 42 -2.81 4.98 5.35
C ILE A 42 -3.48 4.45 4.08
N ALA A 43 -3.69 3.14 3.99
CA ALA A 43 -4.28 2.45 2.85
C ALA A 43 -5.81 2.58 2.86
N ASP A 44 -6.30 3.75 2.46
CA ASP A 44 -7.73 4.08 2.46
C ASP A 44 -8.40 4.04 1.09
N LEU A 45 -7.65 3.73 0.03
CA LEU A 45 -8.12 3.77 -1.35
C LEU A 45 -7.86 2.43 -2.06
N PRO A 46 -8.86 1.81 -2.72
CA PRO A 46 -10.30 2.01 -2.65
C PRO A 46 -10.92 1.06 -1.62
N GLU A 47 -10.63 1.27 -0.34
CA GLU A 47 -11.11 0.40 0.74
C GLU A 47 -12.66 0.40 0.83
N GLU A 48 -13.32 1.39 0.25
CA GLU A 48 -14.78 1.48 0.19
C GLU A 48 -15.40 0.36 -0.65
N LEU A 49 -14.69 -0.10 -1.71
CA LEU A 49 -15.16 -1.21 -2.52
C LEU A 49 -15.17 -2.51 -1.72
N ASN A 50 -14.16 -2.73 -0.88
CA ASN A 50 -14.11 -3.88 0.01
C ASN A 50 -15.33 -3.88 0.94
N TRP A 51 -15.72 -2.72 1.48
CA TRP A 51 -16.85 -2.65 2.41
C TRP A 51 -18.19 -2.82 1.70
N VAL A 52 -18.35 -2.25 0.52
CA VAL A 52 -19.57 -2.45 -0.29
C VAL A 52 -19.73 -3.93 -0.64
N VAL A 53 -18.68 -4.55 -1.20
CA VAL A 53 -18.72 -5.92 -1.69
C VAL A 53 -18.83 -6.94 -0.55
N ILE A 54 -18.06 -6.77 0.53
CA ILE A 54 -17.96 -7.76 1.62
C ILE A 54 -19.04 -7.54 2.68
N LYS A 55 -19.32 -6.28 3.04
CA LYS A 55 -20.23 -5.95 4.14
C LYS A 55 -21.63 -5.56 3.67
N GLY A 56 -21.84 -5.41 2.37
CA GLY A 56 -23.16 -5.08 1.80
C GLY A 56 -23.68 -3.71 2.20
N ILE A 57 -22.81 -2.78 2.59
CA ILE A 57 -23.21 -1.41 2.94
C ILE A 57 -23.21 -0.50 1.71
N SER A 58 -23.92 0.62 1.77
CA SER A 58 -23.93 1.59 0.68
C SER A 58 -22.56 2.24 0.46
N TYR A 59 -22.30 2.67 -0.78
CA TYR A 59 -21.05 3.35 -1.13
C TYR A 59 -20.83 4.63 -0.32
N ASP A 60 -21.87 5.45 -0.15
CA ASP A 60 -21.79 6.70 0.63
C ASP A 60 -21.48 6.44 2.10
N GLU A 61 -22.09 5.41 2.68
CA GLU A 61 -21.79 4.98 4.03
C GLU A 61 -20.36 4.47 4.18
N ALA A 62 -19.89 3.63 3.25
CA ALA A 62 -18.52 3.12 3.22
C ALA A 62 -17.52 4.28 3.16
N LYS A 63 -17.71 5.22 2.23
CA LYS A 63 -16.88 6.40 2.05
C LYS A 63 -16.83 7.28 3.29
N SER A 64 -17.99 7.55 3.90
CA SER A 64 -18.08 8.34 5.13
C SER A 64 -17.32 7.70 6.29
N ARG A 65 -17.51 6.38 6.50
CA ARG A 65 -16.82 5.64 7.58
C ARG A 65 -15.31 5.57 7.35
N ILE A 66 -14.86 5.36 6.11
CA ILE A 66 -13.45 5.32 5.75
C ILE A 66 -12.80 6.68 5.97
N SER A 67 -13.40 7.76 5.46
CA SER A 67 -12.87 9.12 5.64
C SER A 67 -12.70 9.45 7.13
N LYS A 68 -13.70 9.17 7.97
CA LYS A 68 -13.61 9.39 9.42
C LYS A 68 -12.49 8.56 10.06
N ARG A 69 -12.31 7.31 9.62
CA ARG A 69 -11.28 6.40 10.14
C ARG A 69 -9.88 6.84 9.73
N THR A 70 -9.68 7.23 8.47
CA THR A 70 -8.44 7.81 7.95
C THR A 70 -8.03 9.02 8.77
N GLU A 71 -8.94 9.98 8.98
CA GLU A 71 -8.64 11.20 9.74
C GLU A 71 -8.25 10.89 11.20
N ASN A 72 -8.94 9.95 11.84
CA ASN A 72 -8.63 9.53 13.20
C ASN A 72 -7.25 8.84 13.30
N LEU A 73 -6.93 7.95 12.35
CA LEU A 73 -5.62 7.30 12.28
C LEU A 73 -4.51 8.32 12.02
N LYS A 74 -4.71 9.22 11.04
CA LYS A 74 -3.77 10.27 10.69
C LYS A 74 -3.46 11.17 11.88
N LYS A 75 -4.48 11.68 12.58
CA LYS A 75 -4.30 12.45 13.83
C LYS A 75 -3.62 11.64 14.93
N GLY A 76 -3.87 10.34 14.99
CA GLY A 76 -3.23 9.42 15.92
C GLY A 76 -1.73 9.29 15.67
N TYR A 77 -1.34 9.04 14.42
CA TYR A 77 0.05 8.86 14.03
C TYR A 77 0.84 10.17 14.02
N LEU A 78 0.24 11.29 13.60
CA LEU A 78 0.89 12.60 13.71
C LEU A 78 1.26 12.94 15.16
N ARG A 79 0.39 12.62 16.13
CA ARG A 79 0.73 12.78 17.55
C ARG A 79 1.84 11.83 18.00
N ALA A 80 1.81 10.57 17.56
CA ALA A 80 2.84 9.58 17.88
C ALA A 80 4.22 9.93 17.29
N LEU A 81 4.22 10.69 16.20
CA LEU A 81 5.42 11.14 15.48
C LEU A 81 5.82 12.59 15.84
N CYS A 82 5.24 13.16 16.90
CA CYS A 82 5.63 14.47 17.39
C CYS A 82 7.12 14.44 17.80
N GLY A 83 7.91 15.40 17.30
CA GLY A 83 9.36 15.47 17.52
C GLY A 83 10.22 14.70 16.51
N PHE A 84 9.62 14.07 15.49
CA PHE A 84 10.35 13.41 14.40
C PHE A 84 10.26 14.22 13.10
N ASP A 85 11.12 15.22 12.92
CA ASP A 85 11.04 16.22 11.82
C ASP A 85 11.07 15.64 10.39
N LYS A 86 11.58 14.42 10.22
CA LYS A 86 11.67 13.72 8.92
C LYS A 86 10.70 12.55 8.80
N ALA A 87 9.72 12.47 9.71
CA ALA A 87 8.61 11.53 9.65
C ALA A 87 7.35 12.24 9.15
N SER A 88 6.54 11.56 8.34
CA SER A 88 5.27 12.11 7.82
C SER A 88 4.20 11.05 7.72
N VAL A 89 2.94 11.49 7.67
CA VAL A 89 1.75 10.62 7.54
C VAL A 89 0.89 11.14 6.42
N VAL A 90 0.60 10.30 5.44
CA VAL A 90 -0.26 10.60 4.29
C VAL A 90 -1.26 9.47 4.08
N SER A 91 -2.38 9.75 3.45
CA SER A 91 -3.32 8.73 2.95
C SER A 91 -2.99 8.33 1.51
N ALA A 92 -3.40 7.13 1.12
CA ALA A 92 -3.37 6.69 -0.28
C ALA A 92 -4.24 7.60 -1.16
N THR A 93 -5.37 8.08 -0.63
CA THR A 93 -6.23 9.09 -1.28
C THR A 93 -5.50 10.42 -1.54
N GLU A 94 -4.63 10.88 -0.64
CA GLU A 94 -3.81 12.07 -0.89
C GLU A 94 -2.75 11.81 -1.96
N LEU A 95 -2.07 10.66 -1.88
CA LEU A 95 -1.05 10.27 -2.85
C LEU A 95 -1.63 10.05 -4.25
N SER A 96 -2.90 9.65 -4.37
CA SER A 96 -3.55 9.44 -5.66
C SER A 96 -3.72 10.72 -6.49
N ARG A 97 -3.57 11.88 -5.85
CA ARG A 97 -3.63 13.21 -6.50
C ARG A 97 -2.28 13.67 -7.03
N VAL A 98 -1.20 12.91 -6.81
CA VAL A 98 0.12 13.22 -7.34
C VAL A 98 0.18 12.87 -8.84
N GLY A 99 0.74 13.76 -9.66
CA GLY A 99 0.57 13.78 -11.12
C GLY A 99 0.98 12.53 -11.93
N LYS A 100 1.63 11.53 -11.32
CA LYS A 100 1.99 10.26 -11.97
C LYS A 100 1.12 9.07 -11.55
N TYR A 101 0.33 9.23 -10.50
CA TYR A 101 -0.48 8.15 -9.95
C TYR A 101 -1.43 7.55 -10.99
N SER A 102 -2.23 8.39 -11.66
CA SER A 102 -3.24 7.92 -12.62
C SER A 102 -2.60 7.15 -13.78
N GLN A 103 -1.44 7.59 -14.26
CA GLN A 103 -0.70 6.88 -15.31
C GLN A 103 -0.26 5.49 -14.85
N ILE A 104 0.28 5.38 -13.63
CA ILE A 104 0.70 4.10 -13.03
C ILE A 104 -0.49 3.17 -12.87
N PHE A 105 -1.57 3.65 -12.28
CA PHE A 105 -2.77 2.85 -12.07
C PHE A 105 -3.37 2.35 -13.39
N LEU A 106 -3.44 3.21 -14.42
CA LEU A 106 -3.91 2.81 -15.74
C LEU A 106 -3.01 1.77 -16.41
N SER A 107 -1.68 1.86 -16.24
CA SER A 107 -0.76 0.84 -16.73
C SER A 107 -0.99 -0.52 -16.06
N LEU A 108 -1.21 -0.53 -14.74
CA LEU A 108 -1.54 -1.75 -13.99
C LEU A 108 -2.89 -2.31 -14.39
N LEU A 109 -3.91 -1.46 -14.53
CA LEU A 109 -5.25 -1.86 -14.95
C LEU A 109 -5.25 -2.42 -16.39
N ASN A 110 -4.48 -1.83 -17.28
CA ASN A 110 -4.33 -2.33 -18.65
C ASN A 110 -3.67 -3.71 -18.64
N GLU A 111 -2.62 -3.90 -17.85
CA GLU A 111 -1.99 -5.20 -17.68
C GLU A 111 -2.98 -6.22 -17.11
N TYR A 112 -3.78 -5.84 -16.11
CA TYR A 112 -4.80 -6.70 -15.51
C TYR A 112 -5.86 -7.16 -16.52
N LYS A 113 -6.26 -6.27 -17.44
CA LYS A 113 -7.28 -6.59 -18.46
C LYS A 113 -6.76 -7.49 -19.58
N HIS A 114 -5.49 -7.35 -19.96
CA HIS A 114 -4.95 -7.93 -21.19
C HIS A 114 -3.93 -9.05 -20.97
N ASN A 115 -3.38 -9.18 -19.76
CA ASN A 115 -2.43 -10.23 -19.41
C ASN A 115 -3.08 -11.22 -18.44
N GLY A 116 -3.42 -12.41 -18.94
CA GLY A 116 -4.09 -13.47 -18.17
C GLY A 116 -3.26 -13.96 -16.98
N GLU A 117 -1.93 -13.99 -17.11
CA GLU A 117 -1.03 -14.37 -16.02
C GLU A 117 -1.07 -13.31 -14.90
N PHE A 118 -0.91 -12.03 -15.25
CA PHE A 118 -0.97 -10.94 -14.28
C PHE A 118 -2.32 -10.90 -13.56
N ARG A 119 -3.43 -11.05 -14.30
CA ARG A 119 -4.78 -11.13 -13.73
C ARG A 119 -4.89 -12.27 -12.71
N ASN A 120 -4.39 -13.46 -13.04
CA ASN A 120 -4.44 -14.61 -12.13
C ASN A 120 -3.61 -14.39 -10.87
N CYS A 121 -2.44 -13.76 -10.99
CA CYS A 121 -1.62 -13.38 -9.85
C CYS A 121 -2.35 -12.37 -8.95
N VAL A 122 -2.91 -11.29 -9.51
CA VAL A 122 -3.68 -10.29 -8.75
C VAL A 122 -4.86 -10.94 -8.03
N ASN A 123 -5.62 -11.78 -8.73
CA ASN A 123 -6.77 -12.50 -8.17
C ASN A 123 -6.34 -13.43 -7.01
N SER A 124 -5.17 -14.05 -7.10
CA SER A 124 -4.60 -14.88 -6.02
C SER A 124 -4.16 -14.05 -4.81
N THR A 125 -3.61 -12.85 -5.04
CA THR A 125 -3.26 -11.89 -3.99
C THR A 125 -4.51 -11.41 -3.25
N VAL A 126 -5.58 -11.06 -3.97
CA VAL A 126 -6.89 -10.70 -3.37
C VAL A 126 -7.39 -11.81 -2.46
N LEU A 127 -7.44 -13.05 -2.95
CA LEU A 127 -7.89 -14.21 -2.18
C LEU A 127 -7.07 -14.42 -0.91
N THR A 128 -5.75 -14.23 -0.99
CA THR A 128 -4.85 -14.41 0.14
C THR A 128 -5.04 -13.31 1.18
N ASN A 129 -5.06 -12.05 0.76
CA ASN A 129 -5.16 -10.90 1.65
C ASN A 129 -6.52 -10.77 2.32
N LEU A 130 -7.60 -11.19 1.64
CA LEU A 130 -8.96 -11.10 2.14
C LEU A 130 -9.53 -12.45 2.59
N SER A 131 -8.73 -13.52 2.63
CA SER A 131 -9.18 -14.89 2.97
C SER A 131 -10.11 -14.96 4.18
N GLY A 132 -9.75 -14.31 5.29
CA GLY A 132 -10.58 -14.28 6.51
C GLY A 132 -11.91 -13.53 6.34
N LEU A 133 -11.94 -12.49 5.50
CA LEU A 133 -13.16 -11.72 5.19
C LEU A 133 -14.04 -12.40 4.15
N LEU A 134 -13.43 -13.17 3.24
CA LEU A 134 -14.13 -13.90 2.19
C LEU A 134 -14.73 -15.22 2.66
N ALA A 135 -14.33 -15.72 3.82
CA ALA A 135 -14.82 -16.99 4.38
C ALA A 135 -16.34 -17.03 4.58
N SER A 136 -16.99 -15.87 4.74
CA SER A 136 -18.44 -15.74 4.89
C SER A 136 -19.21 -15.56 3.58
N ILE A 137 -18.52 -15.48 2.43
CA ILE A 137 -19.14 -15.20 1.14
C ILE A 137 -19.36 -16.49 0.35
N ASN A 138 -20.60 -16.73 -0.04
CA ASN A 138 -20.95 -17.81 -0.97
C ASN A 138 -20.41 -17.45 -2.36
N SER A 139 -19.41 -18.20 -2.86
CA SER A 139 -18.70 -17.96 -4.13
C SER A 139 -17.80 -16.71 -4.17
N PRO A 140 -16.69 -16.68 -3.41
CA PRO A 140 -15.73 -15.57 -3.43
C PRO A 140 -15.21 -15.27 -4.84
N LYS A 141 -15.08 -16.30 -5.70
CA LYS A 141 -14.62 -16.14 -7.09
C LYS A 141 -15.45 -15.17 -7.92
N SER A 142 -16.75 -15.07 -7.65
CA SER A 142 -17.65 -14.18 -8.40
C SER A 142 -17.41 -12.69 -8.16
N ILE A 143 -16.74 -12.34 -7.06
CA ILE A 143 -16.50 -10.95 -6.65
C ILE A 143 -15.02 -10.55 -6.71
N ILE A 144 -14.10 -11.48 -7.01
CA ILE A 144 -12.65 -11.21 -7.00
C ILE A 144 -12.31 -10.04 -7.93
N ASP A 145 -12.86 -10.02 -9.14
CA ASP A 145 -12.55 -8.96 -10.10
C ASP A 145 -13.03 -7.58 -9.63
N SER A 146 -14.07 -7.53 -8.79
CA SER A 146 -14.53 -6.29 -8.14
C SER A 146 -13.63 -5.83 -7.00
N LEU A 147 -12.86 -6.75 -6.41
CA LEU A 147 -11.90 -6.50 -5.33
C LEU A 147 -10.48 -6.28 -5.86
N ALA A 148 -10.16 -6.73 -7.08
CA ALA A 148 -8.85 -6.55 -7.71
C ALA A 148 -8.37 -5.08 -7.75
N PRO A 149 -9.22 -4.05 -7.99
CA PRO A 149 -8.81 -2.67 -7.90
C PRO A 149 -8.10 -2.33 -6.58
N TYR A 150 -8.50 -2.92 -5.45
CA TYR A 150 -7.81 -2.70 -4.17
C TYR A 150 -6.31 -2.93 -4.25
N VAL A 151 -5.90 -4.10 -4.76
CA VAL A 151 -4.49 -4.49 -4.91
C VAL A 151 -3.78 -3.58 -5.93
N LEU A 152 -4.44 -3.28 -7.06
CA LEU A 152 -3.85 -2.43 -8.10
C LEU A 152 -3.59 -1.00 -7.60
N HIS A 153 -4.45 -0.47 -6.74
CA HIS A 153 -4.27 0.84 -6.12
C HIS A 153 -3.09 0.83 -5.12
N GLU A 154 -2.99 -0.17 -4.24
CA GLU A 154 -1.82 -0.34 -3.36
C GLU A 154 -0.53 -0.39 -4.17
N TYR A 155 -0.56 -1.07 -5.31
CA TYR A 155 0.61 -1.22 -6.17
C TYR A 155 0.97 0.07 -6.90
N ALA A 156 -0.04 0.83 -7.33
CA ALA A 156 0.18 2.14 -7.92
C ALA A 156 0.85 3.10 -6.92
N ILE A 157 0.43 3.07 -5.65
CA ILE A 157 1.04 3.85 -4.58
C ILE A 157 2.48 3.42 -4.35
N SER A 158 2.74 2.12 -4.26
CA SER A 158 4.09 1.59 -4.12
C SER A 158 4.99 2.01 -5.28
N ILE A 159 4.56 1.90 -6.54
CA ILE A 159 5.37 2.37 -7.68
C ILE A 159 5.58 3.90 -7.62
N LEU A 160 4.53 4.67 -7.31
CA LEU A 160 4.59 6.13 -7.18
C LEU A 160 5.65 6.55 -6.17
N LEU A 161 5.66 5.95 -4.98
CA LEU A 161 6.59 6.27 -3.90
C LEU A 161 8.05 6.01 -4.26
N LYS A 162 8.31 4.99 -5.08
CA LYS A 162 9.67 4.64 -5.48
C LYS A 162 10.25 5.57 -6.54
N TRP A 163 9.48 5.94 -7.56
CA TRP A 163 10.01 6.66 -8.74
C TRP A 163 9.53 8.09 -8.91
N ASN A 164 8.38 8.46 -8.34
CA ASN A 164 7.69 9.71 -8.69
C ASN A 164 7.24 10.54 -7.49
N TYR A 165 7.67 10.16 -6.29
CA TYR A 165 7.51 10.94 -5.07
C TYR A 165 8.87 11.47 -4.65
N HIS A 166 8.94 12.75 -4.25
CA HIS A 166 10.17 13.38 -3.76
C HIS A 166 10.04 13.68 -2.28
N PRO A 167 10.88 13.09 -1.41
CA PRO A 167 11.95 12.12 -1.71
C PRO A 167 11.39 10.76 -2.14
N SER A 168 12.19 9.97 -2.85
CA SER A 168 11.84 8.59 -3.16
C SER A 168 11.86 7.72 -1.89
N PHE A 169 10.85 6.87 -1.72
CA PHE A 169 10.78 5.86 -0.69
C PHE A 169 10.98 4.50 -1.34
N SER A 170 12.20 3.96 -1.27
CA SER A 170 12.59 2.74 -1.99
C SER A 170 12.71 1.52 -1.06
N VAL A 171 12.26 1.65 0.18
CA VAL A 171 12.29 0.60 1.21
C VAL A 171 10.91 0.51 1.83
N GLN A 172 10.34 -0.70 1.89
CA GLN A 172 9.03 -0.95 2.48
C GLN A 172 9.17 -1.76 3.77
N VAL A 173 8.60 -1.24 4.86
CA VAL A 173 8.34 -2.03 6.07
C VAL A 173 7.01 -2.75 5.88
N SER A 174 7.00 -4.06 6.05
CA SER A 174 5.79 -4.87 5.94
C SER A 174 5.94 -6.14 6.76
N PRO A 175 4.92 -6.63 7.48
CA PRO A 175 5.03 -7.86 8.28
C PRO A 175 5.33 -9.11 7.43
N LYS A 176 5.00 -9.07 6.14
CA LYS A 176 5.27 -10.12 5.16
C LYS A 176 5.71 -9.51 3.82
N PRO A 177 6.62 -10.15 3.07
CA PRO A 177 6.89 -9.77 1.69
C PRO A 177 5.63 -9.95 0.82
N ASP A 178 5.54 -9.18 -0.26
CA ASP A 178 4.52 -9.35 -1.29
C ASP A 178 5.18 -9.85 -2.56
N ALA A 179 5.03 -11.16 -2.82
CA ALA A 179 5.63 -11.83 -3.95
C ALA A 179 5.18 -11.27 -5.31
N LEU A 180 3.92 -10.84 -5.43
CA LEU A 180 3.44 -10.27 -6.68
C LEU A 180 3.99 -8.86 -6.89
N MET A 181 4.08 -8.05 -5.84
CA MET A 181 4.77 -6.75 -5.93
C MET A 181 6.24 -6.93 -6.31
N GLU A 182 6.93 -7.93 -5.76
CA GLU A 182 8.30 -8.28 -6.17
C GLU A 182 8.37 -8.65 -7.66
N ASP A 183 7.50 -9.54 -8.12
CA ASP A 183 7.40 -9.92 -9.54
C ASP A 183 7.18 -8.70 -10.45
N VAL A 184 6.28 -7.80 -10.07
CA VAL A 184 6.04 -6.55 -10.78
C VAL A 184 7.33 -5.74 -10.82
N LEU A 185 7.92 -5.41 -9.67
CA LEU A 185 9.08 -4.52 -9.60
C LEU A 185 10.36 -5.09 -10.20
N CYS A 186 10.48 -6.40 -10.30
CA CYS A 186 11.56 -7.08 -11.01
C CYS A 186 11.34 -7.17 -12.52
N GLY A 187 10.22 -6.66 -13.03
CA GLY A 187 9.96 -6.58 -14.47
C GLY A 187 9.44 -7.88 -15.07
N LYS A 188 8.83 -8.77 -14.28
CA LYS A 188 8.09 -9.93 -14.84
C LYS A 188 7.01 -9.48 -15.81
N PHE A 189 6.34 -8.37 -15.48
CA PHE A 189 5.30 -7.75 -16.28
C PHE A 189 5.83 -6.46 -16.96
N LYS A 190 6.77 -6.62 -17.91
CA LYS A 190 7.54 -5.52 -18.53
C LYS A 190 6.69 -4.39 -19.10
N ALA A 191 5.54 -4.71 -19.70
CA ALA A 191 4.69 -3.74 -20.36
C ALA A 191 4.17 -2.63 -19.40
N ILE A 192 4.12 -2.88 -18.09
CA ILE A 192 3.84 -1.85 -17.08
C ILE A 192 4.92 -0.76 -17.11
N PHE A 193 6.19 -1.17 -17.10
CA PHE A 193 7.36 -0.28 -17.02
C PHE A 193 7.64 0.43 -18.33
N GLU A 194 7.43 -0.24 -19.46
CA GLU A 194 7.56 0.36 -20.79
C GLU A 194 6.59 1.54 -20.98
N ARG A 195 5.32 1.38 -20.56
CA ARG A 195 4.31 2.47 -20.60
C ARG A 195 4.64 3.63 -19.66
N LEU A 196 5.39 3.37 -18.60
CA LEU A 196 5.77 4.37 -17.60
C LEU A 196 7.14 5.01 -17.85
N VAL A 197 7.93 4.44 -18.77
CA VAL A 197 9.30 4.86 -19.09
C VAL A 197 10.18 4.89 -17.82
N ILE A 198 10.06 3.84 -17.00
CA ILE A 198 10.89 3.62 -15.81
C ILE A 198 11.57 2.26 -15.88
N SER A 199 12.74 2.13 -15.28
CA SER A 199 13.44 0.84 -15.21
C SER A 199 12.93 0.02 -14.01
N PRO A 200 12.62 -1.27 -14.18
CA PRO A 200 12.30 -2.17 -13.07
C PRO A 200 13.42 -2.17 -12.02
N SER A 201 13.04 -2.20 -10.76
CA SER A 201 13.96 -2.31 -9.64
C SER A 201 13.18 -2.77 -8.40
N PRO A 202 13.61 -3.85 -7.71
CA PRO A 202 12.89 -4.38 -6.56
C PRO A 202 12.83 -3.40 -5.39
N TYR A 203 11.84 -3.56 -4.52
CA TYR A 203 11.88 -2.96 -3.19
C TYR A 203 12.91 -3.66 -2.30
N GLU A 204 13.50 -2.91 -1.38
CA GLU A 204 14.07 -3.50 -0.17
C GLU A 204 12.91 -3.71 0.82
N TYR A 205 12.60 -4.96 1.17
CA TYR A 205 11.58 -5.29 2.16
C TYR A 205 12.20 -5.53 3.52
N ILE A 206 11.55 -5.00 4.56
CA ILE A 206 11.96 -5.20 5.96
C ILE A 206 10.79 -5.74 6.75
N THR A 207 10.90 -7.01 7.16
CA THR A 207 9.82 -7.76 7.82
C THR A 207 9.90 -7.77 9.34
N LYS A 208 11.10 -7.58 9.90
CA LYS A 208 11.37 -7.60 11.35
C LYS A 208 12.30 -6.45 11.76
N PRO A 209 11.92 -5.19 11.55
CA PRO A 209 12.81 -4.04 11.78
C PRO A 209 13.27 -3.88 13.23
N LEU A 210 12.54 -4.45 14.21
CA LEU A 210 12.77 -4.29 15.65
C LEU A 210 13.39 -5.51 16.35
N MET A 211 13.76 -6.57 15.61
CA MET A 211 14.39 -7.76 16.21
C MET A 211 15.93 -7.77 16.09
N GLU A 212 16.52 -6.79 15.42
CA GLU A 212 17.95 -6.71 15.11
C GLU A 212 18.63 -5.45 15.68
N ALA A 213 18.02 -4.81 16.68
CA ALA A 213 18.51 -3.59 17.31
C ALA A 213 18.88 -3.82 18.78
#